data_AF-A0A1G0RFJ7-F1
#
_entry.id   AF-A0A1G0RFJ7-F1
#
_cell.length_a   1.000
_cell.length_b   1.000
_cell.length_c   1.000
_cell.angle_alpha   90.00
_cell.angle_beta   90.00
_cell.angle_gamma   90.00
#
_symmetry.space_group_name_H-M   'P 1'
#
loop_
_entity.id
_entity.type
_entity.pdbx_description
1 polymer ?
#
loop_
_entity_poly.entity_id
_entity_poly.type
_entity_poly.pdbx_seq_one_letter_code
_entity_poly.pdbx_strand_id
1 'polypeptide(L)'
;MKTKQVKEFLSSRTIFISHASEDKTLALMIKSLFESLNNDISVFCSSDIKDIEGGQLWFEKIMDALYNSKVCISLLTPNSIYRPWVIFESGGSYVLSKRDSDNFRMFPVCAYGLNATDFREKGPFAFIQARHLKNKNDILILCKEIGKIFGNSNFKPTNESIDLVCRESSRGSSQWGSVNQSLVGERMDSSPFSLDHLINEAHKHIFIAGQSLHHLTTHESVRIQLIDWLKEKNNRIVQILLCNPKEVAAVKAWDIISKEYPKDLSNSIDDLKNWLTVYRSKGIESELDIRVTKLVPTTINIIDPALSSAKMVLIPVVFSKPFGSERPHFVISKTDNKIVFNHYWDTYQDTFNRATKIEDIH
;
A
#
# COMPACT_ATOMS: atom_id res chain seq x y z
N MET A 1 -30.24 -27.96 -12.92
CA MET A 1 -29.71 -27.35 -14.17
C MET A 1 -28.47 -26.49 -13.98
N LYS A 2 -28.27 -25.74 -12.87
CA LYS A 2 -27.09 -24.88 -12.66
C LYS A 2 -25.75 -25.60 -12.43
N THR A 3 -25.74 -26.84 -11.92
CA THR A 3 -24.52 -27.61 -11.60
C THR A 3 -23.84 -28.22 -12.83
N LYS A 4 -24.53 -28.29 -13.98
CA LYS A 4 -24.00 -28.87 -15.23
C LYS A 4 -23.11 -27.88 -15.99
N GLN A 5 -23.42 -26.58 -15.93
CA GLN A 5 -22.63 -25.50 -16.55
C GLN A 5 -21.24 -25.31 -15.93
N VAL A 6 -21.06 -25.59 -14.63
CA VAL A 6 -19.76 -25.45 -13.96
C VAL A 6 -18.80 -26.59 -14.30
N LYS A 7 -19.32 -27.81 -14.54
CA LYS A 7 -18.50 -28.98 -14.88
C LYS A 7 -18.03 -29.02 -16.33
N GLU A 8 -18.62 -28.22 -17.22
CA GLU A 8 -18.28 -28.18 -18.65
C GLU A 8 -17.15 -27.17 -18.97
N PHE A 9 -16.73 -26.36 -17.99
CA PHE A 9 -15.82 -25.23 -18.21
C PHE A 9 -14.33 -25.53 -18.03
N LEU A 10 -13.96 -26.72 -17.57
CA LEU A 10 -12.58 -27.03 -17.17
C LEU A 10 -11.89 -27.89 -18.23
N SER A 11 -11.48 -27.24 -19.32
CA SER A 11 -10.69 -27.85 -20.38
C SER A 11 -9.19 -27.71 -20.11
N SER A 12 -8.39 -28.64 -20.64
CA SER A 12 -6.92 -28.62 -20.64
C SER A 12 -6.29 -27.46 -21.44
N ARG A 13 -7.07 -26.40 -21.73
CA ARG A 13 -6.68 -25.21 -22.50
C ARG A 13 -7.07 -23.89 -21.81
N THR A 14 -7.06 -23.87 -20.48
CA THR A 14 -7.44 -22.69 -19.70
C THR A 14 -6.23 -21.85 -19.32
N ILE A 15 -6.35 -20.52 -19.46
CA ILE A 15 -5.41 -19.51 -18.95
C ILE A 15 -6.04 -18.81 -17.75
N PHE A 16 -5.34 -18.75 -16.62
CA PHE A 16 -5.71 -17.94 -15.47
C PHE A 16 -4.96 -16.61 -15.50
N ILE A 17 -5.64 -15.48 -15.31
CA ILE A 17 -5.01 -14.16 -15.17
C ILE A 17 -5.18 -13.69 -13.72
N SER A 18 -4.07 -13.66 -12.98
CA SER A 18 -3.99 -13.03 -11.66
C SER A 18 -3.80 -11.53 -11.84
N HIS A 19 -4.74 -10.72 -11.36
CA HIS A 19 -4.70 -9.26 -11.50
C HIS A 19 -5.42 -8.54 -10.36
N ALA A 20 -5.09 -7.25 -10.16
CA ALA A 20 -5.86 -6.36 -9.27
C ALA A 20 -7.15 -5.89 -9.96
N SER A 21 -8.21 -5.60 -9.20
CA SER A 21 -9.49 -5.10 -9.72
C SER A 21 -9.35 -3.86 -10.60
N GLU A 22 -8.38 -3.00 -10.29
CA GLU A 22 -8.03 -1.77 -10.98
C GLU A 22 -7.38 -2.03 -12.35
N ASP A 23 -6.78 -3.21 -12.53
CA ASP A 23 -6.17 -3.64 -13.77
C ASP A 23 -7.14 -4.39 -14.69
N LYS A 24 -8.44 -4.44 -14.34
CA LYS A 24 -9.47 -5.21 -15.07
C LYS A 24 -9.49 -4.91 -16.57
N THR A 25 -9.36 -3.64 -16.96
CA THR A 25 -9.36 -3.24 -18.38
C THR A 25 -8.25 -3.94 -19.15
N LEU A 26 -7.02 -3.91 -18.61
CA LEU A 26 -5.87 -4.56 -19.24
C LEU A 26 -5.99 -6.09 -19.19
N ALA A 27 -6.47 -6.66 -18.09
CA ALA A 27 -6.72 -8.09 -17.97
C ALA A 27 -7.72 -8.58 -19.03
N LEU A 28 -8.81 -7.84 -19.26
CA LEU A 28 -9.79 -8.16 -20.30
C LEU A 28 -9.21 -8.03 -21.72
N MET A 29 -8.35 -7.05 -21.98
CA MET A 29 -7.67 -6.96 -23.28
C MET A 29 -6.72 -8.14 -23.51
N ILE A 30 -6.00 -8.59 -22.49
CA ILE A 30 -5.17 -9.80 -22.56
C ILE A 30 -6.04 -11.04 -22.78
N LYS A 31 -7.19 -11.13 -22.11
CA LYS A 31 -8.19 -12.18 -22.33
C LYS A 31 -8.65 -12.21 -23.79
N SER A 32 -9.12 -11.09 -24.34
CA SER A 32 -9.53 -11.00 -25.75
C SER A 32 -8.38 -11.33 -26.71
N LEU A 33 -7.15 -10.91 -26.39
CA LEU A 33 -5.97 -11.28 -27.16
C LEU A 33 -5.83 -12.80 -27.25
N PHE A 34 -5.90 -13.54 -26.14
CA PHE A 34 -5.73 -15.00 -26.16
C PHE A 34 -6.93 -15.77 -26.69
N GLU A 35 -8.15 -15.36 -26.39
CA GLU A 35 -9.37 -15.99 -26.91
C GLU A 35 -9.48 -15.83 -28.43
N SER A 36 -9.00 -14.70 -28.99
CA SER A 36 -8.98 -14.48 -30.45
C SER A 36 -8.01 -15.41 -31.21
N LEU A 37 -7.05 -16.03 -30.51
CA LEU A 37 -6.01 -16.84 -31.13
C LEU A 37 -6.46 -18.28 -31.37
N ASN A 38 -7.39 -18.79 -30.57
CA ASN A 38 -7.95 -20.12 -30.72
C ASN A 38 -9.27 -20.21 -29.94
N ASN A 39 -10.35 -20.61 -30.61
CA ASN A 39 -11.68 -20.77 -30.01
C ASN A 39 -11.72 -21.79 -28.86
N ASP A 40 -10.72 -22.67 -28.76
CA ASP A 40 -10.62 -23.65 -27.69
C ASP A 40 -9.87 -23.14 -26.44
N ILE A 41 -9.30 -21.93 -26.47
CA ILE A 41 -8.70 -21.31 -25.29
C ILE A 41 -9.78 -20.58 -24.51
N SER A 42 -9.88 -20.92 -23.23
CA SER A 42 -10.68 -20.19 -22.27
C SER A 42 -9.77 -19.36 -21.38
N VAL A 43 -10.11 -18.09 -21.15
CA VAL A 43 -9.36 -17.23 -20.23
C VAL A 43 -10.24 -16.84 -19.06
N PHE A 44 -9.72 -17.12 -17.86
CA PHE A 44 -10.37 -16.80 -16.60
C PHE A 44 -9.62 -15.66 -15.91
N CYS A 45 -10.31 -14.55 -15.63
CA CYS A 45 -9.75 -13.44 -14.87
C CYS A 45 -10.14 -13.59 -13.39
N SER A 46 -9.24 -13.28 -12.46
CA SER A 46 -9.58 -13.29 -11.02
C SER A 46 -10.79 -12.41 -10.68
N SER A 47 -11.04 -11.35 -11.46
CA SER A 47 -12.21 -10.47 -11.31
C SER A 47 -13.53 -10.99 -11.90
N ASP A 48 -13.54 -12.13 -12.59
CA ASP A 48 -14.76 -12.75 -13.11
C ASP A 48 -15.62 -13.38 -11.98
N ILE A 49 -15.09 -13.45 -10.75
CA ILE A 49 -15.76 -14.01 -9.57
C ILE A 49 -16.59 -12.94 -8.85
N LYS A 50 -17.42 -12.20 -9.58
CA LYS A 50 -18.17 -11.05 -9.01
C LYS A 50 -19.57 -11.33 -8.48
N ASP A 51 -20.09 -12.54 -8.62
CA ASP A 51 -21.43 -12.88 -8.11
C ASP A 51 -21.41 -14.21 -7.36
N ILE A 52 -21.19 -14.17 -6.04
CA ILE A 52 -21.40 -15.34 -5.18
C ILE A 52 -22.22 -14.94 -3.95
N GLU A 53 -23.31 -15.68 -3.73
CA GLU A 53 -24.15 -15.59 -2.54
C GLU A 53 -23.35 -15.84 -1.25
N GLY A 54 -23.72 -15.15 -0.17
CA GLY A 54 -23.06 -15.31 1.14
C GLY A 54 -23.10 -16.77 1.63
N GLY A 55 -21.94 -17.32 2.01
CA GLY A 55 -21.80 -18.66 2.57
C GLY A 55 -20.97 -19.66 1.76
N GLN A 56 -20.53 -19.32 0.54
CA GLN A 56 -19.53 -20.13 -0.20
C GLN A 56 -18.11 -19.60 0.03
N LEU A 57 -17.14 -20.51 0.18
CA LEU A 57 -15.73 -20.18 0.30
C LEU A 57 -15.20 -19.68 -1.05
N TRP A 58 -15.31 -18.38 -1.30
CA TRP A 58 -14.79 -17.66 -2.48
C TRP A 58 -13.36 -18.06 -2.86
N PHE A 59 -12.53 -18.34 -1.85
CA PHE A 59 -11.15 -18.82 -1.97
C PHE A 59 -11.03 -20.14 -2.76
N GLU A 60 -11.91 -21.11 -2.52
CA GLU A 60 -11.83 -22.43 -3.16
C GLU A 60 -12.01 -22.32 -4.67
N LYS A 61 -12.92 -21.45 -5.13
CA LYS A 61 -13.15 -21.23 -6.57
C LYS A 61 -11.95 -20.62 -7.28
N ILE A 62 -11.22 -19.71 -6.63
CA ILE A 62 -9.99 -19.14 -7.21
C ILE A 62 -8.93 -20.23 -7.31
N MET A 63 -8.74 -21.00 -6.25
CA MET A 63 -7.78 -22.09 -6.24
C MET A 63 -8.14 -23.14 -7.28
N ASP A 64 -9.41 -23.50 -7.42
CA ASP A 64 -9.90 -24.40 -8.46
C ASP A 64 -9.61 -23.84 -9.86
N ALA A 65 -9.91 -22.57 -10.12
CA ALA A 65 -9.62 -21.95 -11.41
C ALA A 65 -8.12 -21.96 -11.73
N LEU A 66 -7.29 -21.69 -10.72
CA LEU A 66 -5.84 -21.73 -10.85
C LEU A 66 -5.34 -23.16 -11.12
N TYR A 67 -5.73 -24.15 -10.31
CA TYR A 67 -5.30 -25.55 -10.42
C TYR A 67 -5.74 -26.20 -11.73
N ASN A 68 -6.86 -25.79 -12.30
CA ASN A 68 -7.37 -26.33 -13.56
C ASN A 68 -6.86 -25.58 -14.80
N SER A 69 -6.06 -24.51 -14.62
CA SER A 69 -5.40 -23.83 -15.73
C SER A 69 -4.08 -24.50 -16.11
N LYS A 70 -3.69 -24.42 -17.38
CA LYS A 70 -2.33 -24.82 -17.83
C LYS A 70 -1.34 -23.68 -17.78
N VAL A 71 -1.85 -22.46 -17.80
CA VAL A 71 -1.06 -21.24 -17.86
C VAL A 71 -1.63 -20.27 -16.85
N CYS A 72 -0.77 -19.71 -16.00
CA CYS A 72 -1.09 -18.53 -15.21
C CYS A 72 -0.29 -17.33 -15.75
N ILE A 73 -0.99 -16.23 -16.00
CA ILE A 73 -0.40 -14.92 -16.28
C ILE A 73 -0.55 -14.09 -15.01
N SER A 74 0.58 -13.79 -14.36
CA SER A 74 0.61 -12.86 -13.23
C SER A 74 0.79 -11.45 -13.77
N LEU A 75 -0.29 -10.66 -13.80
CA LEU A 75 -0.27 -9.28 -14.25
C LEU A 75 0.25 -8.38 -13.12
N LEU A 76 1.54 -8.07 -13.18
CA LEU A 76 2.26 -7.24 -12.22
C LEU A 76 2.22 -5.78 -12.67
N THR A 77 1.63 -4.95 -11.84
CA THR A 77 1.45 -3.51 -12.06
C THR A 77 1.71 -2.77 -10.74
N PRO A 78 1.81 -1.43 -10.78
CA PRO A 78 1.74 -0.60 -9.58
C PRO A 78 0.59 -0.94 -8.63
N ASN A 79 -0.57 -1.30 -9.18
CA ASN A 79 -1.76 -1.60 -8.40
C ASN A 79 -1.71 -3.00 -7.78
N SER A 80 -0.98 -3.95 -8.38
CA SER A 80 -1.07 -5.37 -8.04
C SER A 80 0.14 -5.92 -7.29
N ILE A 81 1.32 -5.34 -7.47
CA ILE A 81 2.59 -5.86 -6.94
C ILE A 81 2.64 -5.96 -5.41
N TYR A 82 1.89 -5.12 -4.70
CA TYR A 82 1.81 -5.12 -3.23
C TYR A 82 0.50 -5.70 -2.69
N ARG A 83 -0.42 -6.17 -3.55
CA ARG A 83 -1.69 -6.71 -3.07
C ARG A 83 -1.51 -8.12 -2.51
N PRO A 84 -1.87 -8.37 -1.24
CA PRO A 84 -1.68 -9.69 -0.62
C PRO A 84 -2.25 -10.82 -1.45
N TRP A 85 -3.41 -10.60 -2.09
CA TRP A 85 -4.08 -11.64 -2.86
C TRP A 85 -3.41 -11.95 -4.21
N VAL A 86 -2.96 -10.93 -4.95
CA VAL A 86 -2.21 -11.15 -6.20
C VAL A 86 -0.86 -11.82 -5.91
N ILE A 87 -0.20 -11.43 -4.82
CA ILE A 87 1.03 -12.06 -4.34
C ILE A 87 0.76 -13.53 -3.99
N PHE A 88 -0.34 -13.82 -3.29
CA PHE A 88 -0.73 -15.17 -2.91
C PHE A 88 -0.97 -16.06 -4.14
N GLU A 89 -1.83 -15.63 -5.08
CA GLU A 89 -2.14 -16.36 -6.31
C GLU A 89 -0.87 -16.62 -7.13
N SER A 90 -0.01 -15.61 -7.24
CA SER A 90 1.23 -15.73 -7.99
C SER A 90 2.27 -16.61 -7.30
N GLY A 91 2.33 -16.60 -5.96
CA GLY A 91 3.16 -17.52 -5.18
C GLY A 91 2.69 -18.97 -5.35
N GLY A 92 1.38 -19.22 -5.29
CA GLY A 92 0.80 -20.53 -5.58
C GLY A 92 1.11 -21.00 -7.01
N SER A 93 0.97 -20.10 -7.99
CA SER A 93 1.32 -20.35 -9.40
C SER A 93 2.79 -20.72 -9.58
N TYR A 94 3.69 -20.03 -8.87
CA TYR A 94 5.12 -20.33 -8.91
C TYR A 94 5.40 -21.75 -8.40
N VAL A 95 4.86 -22.10 -7.23
CA VAL A 95 5.02 -23.44 -6.64
C VAL A 95 4.49 -24.52 -7.58
N LEU A 96 3.32 -24.30 -8.20
CA LEU A 96 2.75 -25.23 -9.18
C LEU A 96 3.66 -25.39 -10.40
N SER A 97 4.17 -24.29 -10.95
CA SER A 97 5.08 -24.33 -12.10
C SER A 97 6.39 -25.08 -11.84
N LYS A 98 6.83 -25.14 -10.57
CA LYS A 98 8.01 -25.91 -10.16
C LYS A 98 7.70 -27.38 -9.90
N ARG A 99 6.50 -27.69 -9.42
CA ARG A 99 6.07 -29.06 -9.14
C ARG A 99 5.66 -29.81 -10.41
N ASP A 100 5.06 -29.13 -11.37
CA ASP A 100 4.50 -29.72 -12.58
C ASP A 100 4.73 -28.80 -13.80
N SER A 101 6.00 -28.65 -14.20
CA SER A 101 6.41 -27.75 -15.29
C SER A 101 5.94 -28.19 -16.69
N ASP A 102 5.49 -29.44 -16.81
CA ASP A 102 5.01 -30.03 -18.06
C ASP A 102 3.54 -29.70 -18.30
N ASN A 103 2.73 -29.62 -17.24
CA ASN A 103 1.30 -29.31 -17.34
C ASN A 103 0.95 -27.88 -16.95
N PHE A 104 1.79 -27.20 -16.17
CA PHE A 104 1.54 -25.85 -15.68
C PHE A 104 2.73 -24.92 -15.91
N ARG A 105 2.49 -23.75 -16.49
CA ARG A 105 3.49 -22.67 -16.59
C ARG A 105 2.96 -21.33 -16.10
N MET A 106 3.86 -20.59 -15.47
CA MET A 106 3.60 -19.24 -14.99
C MET A 106 4.37 -18.22 -15.85
N PHE A 107 3.69 -17.14 -16.24
CA PHE A 107 4.27 -16.01 -16.95
C PHE A 107 4.02 -14.72 -16.16
N PRO A 108 5.02 -14.18 -15.45
CA PRO A 108 4.93 -12.83 -14.92
C PRO A 108 5.01 -11.83 -16.07
N VAL A 109 4.07 -10.88 -16.09
CA VAL A 109 4.03 -9.81 -17.09
C VAL A 109 3.94 -8.46 -16.40
N CYS A 110 4.69 -7.48 -16.88
CA CYS A 110 4.77 -6.14 -16.29
C CYS A 110 4.03 -5.11 -17.15
N ALA A 111 3.30 -4.21 -16.50
CA ALA A 111 2.63 -3.08 -17.15
C ALA A 111 2.68 -1.79 -16.29
N TYR A 112 2.22 -0.69 -16.87
CA TYR A 112 2.06 0.62 -16.24
C TYR A 112 3.34 1.15 -15.59
N GLY A 113 4.48 0.92 -16.24
CA GLY A 113 5.78 1.43 -15.81
C GLY A 113 6.56 0.52 -14.87
N LEU A 114 5.91 -0.50 -14.28
CA LEU A 114 6.59 -1.52 -13.48
C LEU A 114 7.61 -2.28 -14.33
N ASN A 115 8.80 -2.49 -13.79
CA ASN A 115 9.86 -3.26 -14.42
C ASN A 115 10.24 -4.49 -13.58
N ALA A 116 10.80 -5.51 -14.22
CA ALA A 116 11.25 -6.72 -13.53
C ALA A 116 12.22 -6.44 -12.38
N THR A 117 13.05 -5.40 -12.51
CA THR A 117 13.97 -4.94 -11.46
C THR A 117 13.26 -4.52 -10.17
N ASP A 118 12.02 -4.02 -10.26
CA ASP A 118 11.29 -3.47 -9.11
C ASP A 118 10.84 -4.55 -8.10
N PHE A 119 10.79 -5.81 -8.55
CA PHE A 119 10.46 -6.98 -7.72
C PHE A 119 11.53 -8.08 -7.77
N ARG A 120 12.63 -7.88 -8.50
CA ARG A 120 13.69 -8.89 -8.65
C ARG A 120 14.42 -9.23 -7.36
N GLU A 121 14.38 -8.34 -6.37
CA GLU A 121 14.97 -8.57 -5.05
C GLU A 121 13.91 -8.98 -4.00
N LYS A 122 12.63 -9.04 -4.39
CA LYS A 122 11.48 -9.22 -3.50
C LYS A 122 10.67 -10.47 -3.89
N GLY A 123 11.11 -11.64 -3.42
CA GLY A 123 10.29 -12.86 -3.42
C GLY A 123 10.38 -13.75 -4.67
N PRO A 124 9.41 -14.67 -4.88
CA PRO A 124 9.53 -15.80 -5.84
C PRO A 124 9.64 -15.39 -7.31
N PHE A 125 9.25 -14.15 -7.64
CA PHE A 125 9.34 -13.59 -8.99
C PHE A 125 10.78 -13.26 -9.42
N ALA A 126 11.72 -13.15 -8.47
CA ALA A 126 13.14 -12.91 -8.74
C ALA A 126 13.75 -13.93 -9.71
N PHE A 127 13.23 -15.16 -9.68
CA PHE A 127 13.78 -16.31 -10.38
C PHE A 127 13.09 -16.60 -11.73
N ILE A 128 12.17 -15.75 -12.18
CA ILE A 128 11.41 -15.94 -13.42
C ILE A 128 11.60 -14.73 -14.33
N GLN A 129 11.78 -15.00 -15.63
CA GLN A 129 11.86 -13.93 -16.61
C GLN A 129 10.48 -13.32 -16.87
N ALA A 130 10.28 -12.07 -16.43
CA ALA A 130 9.08 -11.33 -16.74
C ALA A 130 9.11 -10.74 -18.17
N ARG A 131 7.93 -10.65 -18.78
CA ARG A 131 7.71 -9.98 -20.08
C ARG A 131 7.15 -8.58 -19.85
N HIS A 132 7.56 -7.59 -20.65
CA HIS A 132 7.09 -6.22 -20.53
C HIS A 132 6.02 -5.93 -21.58
N LEU A 133 4.76 -5.75 -21.16
CA LEU A 133 3.65 -5.54 -22.11
C LEU A 133 3.76 -4.21 -22.87
N LYS A 134 4.54 -3.25 -22.38
CA LYS A 134 4.88 -2.01 -23.13
C LYS A 134 5.71 -2.28 -24.40
N ASN A 135 6.24 -3.50 -24.58
CA ASN A 135 7.01 -3.90 -25.75
C ASN A 135 6.21 -4.89 -26.60
N LYS A 136 5.89 -4.51 -27.84
CA LYS A 136 5.16 -5.35 -28.80
C LYS A 136 5.85 -6.70 -29.04
N ASN A 137 7.19 -6.73 -29.05
CA ASN A 137 7.95 -7.97 -29.25
C ASN A 137 7.77 -8.94 -28.06
N ASP A 138 7.69 -8.42 -26.84
CA ASP A 138 7.46 -9.25 -25.65
C ASP A 138 6.05 -9.85 -25.66
N ILE A 139 5.04 -9.10 -26.11
CA ILE A 139 3.68 -9.62 -26.31
C ILE A 139 3.69 -10.74 -27.36
N LEU A 140 4.37 -10.54 -28.50
CA LEU A 140 4.50 -11.55 -29.55
C LEU A 140 5.18 -12.83 -29.06
N ILE A 141 6.25 -12.69 -28.27
CA ILE A 141 6.97 -13.82 -27.67
C ILE A 141 6.04 -14.55 -26.69
N LEU A 142 5.34 -13.82 -25.82
CA LEU A 142 4.38 -14.40 -24.87
C LEU A 142 3.30 -15.22 -25.59
N CYS A 143 2.70 -14.69 -26.66
CA CYS A 143 1.71 -15.42 -27.45
C CYS A 143 2.28 -16.70 -28.08
N LYS A 144 3.53 -16.66 -28.59
CA LYS A 144 4.20 -17.84 -29.14
C LYS A 144 4.50 -18.89 -28.06
N GLU A 145 4.97 -18.46 -26.89
CA GLU A 145 5.29 -19.33 -25.77
C GLU A 145 4.05 -20.05 -25.24
N ILE A 146 2.96 -19.31 -25.04
CA ILE A 146 1.68 -19.86 -24.61
C ILE A 146 1.07 -20.75 -25.71
N GLY A 147 1.13 -20.33 -26.97
CA GLY A 147 0.68 -21.15 -28.11
C GLY A 147 1.36 -22.52 -28.16
N LYS A 148 2.68 -22.57 -27.91
CA LYS A 148 3.43 -23.84 -27.82
C LYS A 148 2.91 -24.76 -26.71
N ILE A 149 2.57 -24.21 -25.54
CA ILE A 149 2.01 -24.99 -24.41
C ILE A 149 0.69 -25.65 -24.81
N PHE A 150 -0.11 -24.96 -25.63
CA PHE A 150 -1.36 -25.50 -26.16
C PHE A 150 -1.19 -26.33 -27.44
N GLY A 151 0.04 -26.61 -27.86
CA GLY A 151 0.34 -27.44 -29.03
C GLY A 151 0.13 -26.73 -30.38
N ASN A 152 0.02 -25.40 -30.40
CA ASN A 152 -0.14 -24.61 -31.62
C ASN A 152 0.94 -23.52 -31.73
N SER A 153 2.01 -23.85 -32.45
CA SER A 153 3.14 -22.94 -32.71
C SER A 153 2.83 -21.80 -33.70
N ASN A 154 1.66 -21.81 -34.34
CA ASN A 154 1.21 -20.80 -35.30
C ASN A 154 0.30 -19.71 -34.70
N PHE A 155 0.32 -19.53 -33.38
CA PHE A 155 -0.32 -18.40 -32.69
C PHE A 155 0.19 -17.07 -33.26
N LYS A 156 -0.60 -16.46 -34.15
CA LYS A 156 -0.31 -15.15 -34.75
C LYS A 156 -1.40 -14.16 -34.36
N PRO A 157 -1.19 -13.38 -33.27
CA PRO A 157 -2.09 -12.29 -32.95
C PRO A 157 -2.07 -11.24 -34.05
N THR A 158 -3.19 -10.53 -34.23
CA THR A 158 -3.24 -9.40 -35.14
C THR A 158 -2.38 -8.25 -34.60
N ASN A 159 -1.82 -7.44 -35.51
CA ASN A 159 -1.09 -6.23 -35.11
C ASN A 159 -1.98 -5.29 -34.29
N GLU A 160 -3.27 -5.22 -34.60
CA GLU A 160 -4.24 -4.43 -33.86
C GLU A 160 -4.36 -4.88 -32.39
N SER A 161 -4.53 -6.17 -32.13
CA SER A 161 -4.65 -6.68 -30.75
C SER A 161 -3.38 -6.46 -29.94
N ILE A 162 -2.20 -6.61 -30.55
CA ILE A 162 -0.92 -6.31 -29.91
C ILE A 162 -0.83 -4.81 -29.58
N ASP A 163 -1.23 -3.96 -30.52
CA ASP A 163 -1.15 -2.51 -30.37
C ASP A 163 -2.08 -2.00 -29.28
N LEU A 164 -3.27 -2.59 -29.13
CA LEU A 164 -4.20 -2.28 -28.05
C LEU A 164 -3.61 -2.60 -26.68
N VAL A 165 -3.10 -3.82 -26.48
CA VAL A 165 -2.47 -4.22 -25.20
C VAL A 165 -1.21 -3.39 -24.91
N CYS A 166 -0.37 -3.16 -25.92
CA CYS A 166 0.84 -2.36 -25.79
C CYS A 166 0.52 -0.91 -25.41
N ARG A 167 -0.49 -0.31 -26.04
CA ARG A 167 -0.92 1.06 -25.75
C ARG A 167 -1.49 1.18 -24.35
N GLU A 168 -2.38 0.26 -23.97
CA GLU A 168 -2.99 0.27 -22.64
C GLU A 168 -1.91 0.11 -21.57
N SER A 169 -1.09 -0.94 -21.67
CA SER A 169 -0.03 -1.23 -20.70
C SER A 169 1.04 -0.14 -20.58
N SER A 170 1.15 0.76 -21.56
CA SER A 170 2.08 1.91 -21.52
C SER A 170 1.51 3.12 -20.79
N ARG A 171 0.22 3.16 -20.45
CA ARG A 171 -0.40 4.26 -19.70
C ARG A 171 0.27 4.43 -18.33
N GLY A 172 0.55 5.68 -17.95
CA GLY A 172 1.18 6.03 -16.67
C GLY A 172 2.64 5.58 -16.49
N SER A 173 3.24 4.94 -17.50
CA SER A 173 4.56 4.31 -17.39
C SER A 173 5.71 5.27 -17.11
N SER A 174 5.58 6.55 -17.49
CA SER A 174 6.58 7.59 -17.25
C SER A 174 6.66 8.05 -15.79
N GLN A 175 5.63 7.78 -14.98
CA GLN A 175 5.54 8.25 -13.60
C GLN A 175 5.94 7.20 -12.56
N TRP A 176 6.04 5.91 -12.94
CA TRP A 176 6.30 4.85 -11.98
C TRP A 176 7.64 4.97 -11.26
N GLY A 177 8.71 5.39 -11.95
CA GLY A 177 10.02 5.62 -11.34
C GLY A 177 9.99 6.66 -10.21
N SER A 178 9.12 7.67 -10.29
CA SER A 178 8.87 8.65 -9.23
C SER A 178 7.85 8.18 -8.18
N VAL A 179 6.93 7.28 -8.55
CA VAL A 179 5.85 6.78 -7.68
C VAL A 179 6.28 5.59 -6.82
N ASN A 180 7.21 4.73 -7.25
CA ASN A 180 7.72 3.62 -6.43
C ASN A 180 8.43 4.13 -5.15
N GLN A 181 9.04 5.32 -5.20
CA GLN A 181 9.60 6.00 -4.02
C GLN A 181 8.55 6.78 -3.20
N SER A 182 7.32 6.88 -3.71
CA SER A 182 6.19 7.62 -3.13
C SER A 182 4.95 6.74 -3.10
N LEU A 183 5.00 5.59 -2.39
CA LEU A 183 3.81 4.76 -2.18
C LEU A 183 2.74 5.60 -1.47
N VAL A 184 1.66 5.89 -2.20
CA VAL A 184 0.53 6.72 -1.76
C VAL A 184 -0.50 5.83 -1.06
N GLY A 185 -0.72 6.13 0.22
CA GLY A 185 -1.90 5.86 1.04
C GLY A 185 -2.77 4.64 0.74
N GLU A 186 -2.50 3.54 1.44
CA GLU A 186 -3.59 2.68 1.94
C GLU A 186 -4.23 3.30 3.20
N ARG A 187 -5.40 2.80 3.62
CA ARG A 187 -6.08 3.21 4.87
C ARG A 187 -5.08 3.16 6.04
N MET A 188 -5.13 4.14 6.95
CA MET A 188 -4.25 4.27 8.10
C MET A 188 -4.15 2.99 8.93
N ASP A 189 -5.24 2.21 9.07
CA ASP A 189 -5.25 0.98 9.87
C ASP A 189 -4.60 -0.22 9.16
N SER A 190 -4.45 -0.18 7.83
CA SER A 190 -3.83 -1.26 7.03
C SER A 190 -2.50 -0.84 6.39
N SER A 191 -2.13 0.44 6.50
CA SER A 191 -0.90 0.96 5.95
C SER A 191 0.29 0.44 6.76
N PRO A 192 1.37 -0.05 6.12
CA PRO A 192 2.62 -0.35 6.81
C PRO A 192 3.29 0.92 7.40
N PHE A 193 2.71 2.09 7.11
CA PHE A 193 3.12 3.39 7.63
C PHE A 193 2.10 3.95 8.64
N SER A 194 1.27 3.08 9.25
CA SER A 194 0.47 3.45 10.43
C SER A 194 1.38 3.84 11.59
N LEU A 195 0.87 4.63 12.54
CA LEU A 195 1.67 5.04 13.68
C LEU A 195 2.15 3.83 14.51
N ASP A 196 1.31 2.81 14.71
CA ASP A 196 1.69 1.57 15.42
C ASP A 196 2.88 0.88 14.74
N HIS A 197 2.87 0.78 13.41
CA HIS A 197 4.00 0.20 12.66
C HIS A 197 5.26 1.06 12.76
N LEU A 198 5.12 2.39 12.67
CA LEU A 198 6.24 3.31 12.80
C LEU A 198 6.87 3.27 14.20
N ILE A 199 6.08 3.13 15.27
CA ILE A 199 6.59 2.97 16.63
C ILE A 199 7.45 1.71 16.73
N ASN A 200 6.98 0.59 16.16
CA ASN A 200 7.72 -0.67 16.16
C ASN A 200 9.00 -0.62 15.31
N GLU A 201 9.04 0.18 14.26
CA GLU A 201 10.22 0.37 13.43
C GLU A 201 11.24 1.34 14.05
N ALA A 202 10.80 2.32 14.83
CA ALA A 202 11.65 3.36 15.37
C ALA A 202 12.74 2.84 16.32
N HIS A 203 13.96 3.35 16.16
CA HIS A 203 15.11 2.98 16.96
C HIS A 203 15.31 3.90 18.17
N LYS A 204 15.24 5.22 17.96
CA LYS A 204 15.68 6.22 18.94
C LYS A 204 14.72 7.41 19.09
N HIS A 205 14.13 7.93 18.02
CA HIS A 205 13.37 9.18 18.09
C HIS A 205 12.08 9.11 17.29
N ILE A 206 10.96 9.34 17.97
CA ILE A 206 9.64 9.46 17.36
C ILE A 206 9.16 10.90 17.54
N PHE A 207 8.75 11.54 16.45
CA PHE A 207 8.15 12.86 16.47
C PHE A 207 6.76 12.79 15.84
N ILE A 208 5.76 13.29 16.55
CA ILE A 208 4.36 13.27 16.15
C ILE A 208 3.86 14.71 16.21
N ALA A 209 3.31 15.23 15.13
CA ALA A 209 2.57 16.49 15.17
C ALA A 209 1.22 16.39 14.49
N GLY A 210 0.20 17.06 15.03
CA GLY A 210 -1.11 17.12 14.41
C GLY A 210 -1.99 18.23 14.95
N GLN A 211 -3.12 18.48 14.28
CA GLN A 211 -3.98 19.62 14.61
C GLN A 211 -4.64 19.45 15.98
N SER A 212 -5.30 18.32 16.21
CA SER A 212 -5.88 17.94 17.51
C SER A 212 -5.22 16.70 18.10
N LEU A 213 -4.76 15.78 17.24
CA LEU A 213 -4.33 14.43 17.62
C LEU A 213 -5.42 13.60 18.31
N HIS A 214 -6.70 13.96 18.14
CA HIS A 214 -7.83 13.25 18.76
C HIS A 214 -7.87 11.75 18.47
N HIS A 215 -7.64 11.37 17.22
CA HIS A 215 -7.57 9.96 16.87
C HIS A 215 -6.46 9.22 17.64
N LEU A 216 -5.32 9.86 17.88
CA LEU A 216 -4.22 9.26 18.64
C LEU A 216 -4.59 9.11 20.11
N THR A 217 -5.23 10.13 20.71
CA THR A 217 -5.51 10.13 22.15
C THR A 217 -6.68 9.21 22.53
N THR A 218 -7.61 8.96 21.60
CA THR A 218 -8.73 8.02 21.80
C THR A 218 -8.31 6.55 21.83
N HIS A 219 -7.12 6.20 21.33
CA HIS A 219 -6.63 4.82 21.29
C HIS A 219 -5.64 4.54 22.41
N GLU A 220 -6.12 3.91 23.48
CA GLU A 220 -5.29 3.55 24.63
C GLU A 220 -4.10 2.66 24.27
N SER A 221 -4.23 1.84 23.21
CA SER A 221 -3.16 1.00 22.67
C SER A 221 -1.91 1.81 22.27
N VAL A 222 -2.09 2.98 21.65
CA VAL A 222 -0.98 3.83 21.18
C VAL A 222 -0.20 4.39 22.38
N ARG A 223 -0.90 4.79 23.45
CA ARG A 223 -0.26 5.21 24.70
C ARG A 223 0.63 4.11 25.26
N ILE A 224 0.07 2.90 25.37
CA ILE A 224 0.77 1.75 25.93
C ILE A 224 2.01 1.46 25.10
N GLN A 225 1.89 1.39 23.78
CA GLN A 225 3.00 1.16 22.87
C GLN A 225 4.11 2.22 23.01
N LEU A 226 3.78 3.51 23.02
CA LEU A 226 4.79 4.58 23.17
C LEU A 226 5.52 4.50 24.51
N ILE A 227 4.78 4.28 25.60
CA ILE A 227 5.36 4.17 26.94
C ILE A 227 6.24 2.92 27.05
N ASP A 228 5.81 1.79 26.52
CA ASP A 228 6.58 0.56 26.55
C ASP A 228 7.82 0.65 25.64
N TRP A 229 7.69 1.26 24.48
CA TRP A 229 8.83 1.58 23.61
C TRP A 229 9.84 2.50 24.31
N LEU A 230 9.40 3.52 25.05
CA LEU A 230 10.30 4.38 25.83
C LEU A 230 11.04 3.61 26.94
N LYS A 231 10.41 2.60 27.56
CA LYS A 231 11.03 1.79 28.63
C LYS A 231 12.08 0.81 28.14
N GLU A 232 11.89 0.25 26.96
CA GLU A 232 12.74 -0.85 26.45
C GLU A 232 14.21 -0.48 26.31
N LYS A 233 14.52 0.79 26.02
CA LYS A 233 15.88 1.28 25.84
C LYS A 233 16.02 2.69 26.37
N ASN A 234 17.16 2.97 27.00
CA ASN A 234 17.51 4.31 27.46
C ASN A 234 17.84 5.22 26.25
N ASN A 235 17.74 6.53 26.43
CA ASN A 235 17.99 7.55 25.40
C ASN A 235 17.03 7.53 24.20
N ARG A 236 15.85 6.93 24.36
CA ARG A 236 14.74 7.07 23.41
C ARG A 236 14.02 8.40 23.65
N ILE A 237 13.46 8.98 22.59
CA ILE A 237 12.80 10.28 22.63
C ILE A 237 11.46 10.17 21.90
N VAL A 238 10.39 10.60 22.55
CA VAL A 238 9.08 10.83 21.92
C VAL A 238 8.75 12.31 22.09
N GLN A 239 8.52 13.00 20.97
CA GLN A 239 8.09 14.39 20.93
C GLN A 239 6.71 14.49 20.30
N ILE A 240 5.78 15.17 20.97
CA ILE A 240 4.41 15.36 20.51
C ILE A 240 4.09 16.85 20.42
N LEU A 241 3.60 17.30 19.26
CA LEU A 241 3.23 18.69 18.99
C LEU A 241 1.78 18.80 18.53
N LEU A 242 0.99 19.66 19.18
CA LEU A 242 -0.38 19.94 18.73
C LEU A 242 -0.74 21.43 18.80
N CYS A 243 -1.91 21.80 18.26
CA CYS A 243 -2.39 23.18 18.38
C CYS A 243 -2.70 23.55 19.83
N ASN A 244 -2.52 24.82 20.18
CA ASN A 244 -2.94 25.35 21.47
C ASN A 244 -4.44 25.73 21.43
N PRO A 245 -5.30 25.20 22.31
CA PRO A 245 -6.72 25.53 22.33
C PRO A 245 -6.99 27.03 22.64
N LYS A 246 -6.03 27.75 23.21
CA LYS A 246 -6.14 29.20 23.48
C LYS A 246 -5.96 30.06 22.23
N GLU A 247 -5.46 29.51 21.14
CA GLU A 247 -5.21 30.24 19.89
C GLU A 247 -6.49 30.33 19.06
N VAL A 248 -7.41 31.19 19.51
CA VAL A 248 -8.78 31.32 19.00
C VAL A 248 -8.84 31.44 17.47
N ALA A 249 -7.92 32.16 16.85
CA ALA A 249 -7.88 32.31 15.40
C ALA A 249 -7.56 30.98 14.68
N ALA A 250 -6.61 30.20 15.20
CA ALA A 250 -6.24 28.91 14.63
C ALA A 250 -7.35 27.87 14.89
N VAL A 251 -7.95 27.88 16.08
CA VAL A 251 -9.07 27.00 16.41
C VAL A 251 -10.27 27.27 15.50
N LYS A 252 -10.60 28.55 15.25
CA LYS A 252 -11.67 28.93 14.31
C LYS A 252 -11.38 28.48 12.87
N ALA A 253 -10.11 28.51 12.44
CA ALA A 253 -9.75 28.05 11.10
C ALA A 253 -10.04 26.55 10.93
N TRP A 254 -9.76 25.73 11.94
CA TRP A 254 -10.04 24.30 11.92
C TRP A 254 -11.51 23.94 12.19
N ASP A 255 -12.26 24.77 12.94
CA ASP A 255 -13.71 24.63 13.14
C ASP A 255 -14.53 24.73 11.84
N ILE A 256 -13.97 25.36 10.79
CA ILE A 256 -14.57 25.37 9.45
C ILE A 256 -14.48 23.98 8.81
N ILE A 257 -13.43 23.22 9.12
CA ILE A 257 -13.15 21.91 8.53
C ILE A 257 -13.86 20.78 9.30
N SER A 258 -13.88 20.86 10.63
CA SER A 258 -14.63 19.94 11.49
C SER A 258 -15.24 20.69 12.68
N LYS A 259 -16.55 20.60 12.83
CA LYS A 259 -17.29 21.25 13.94
C LYS A 259 -16.96 20.68 15.31
N GLU A 260 -16.48 19.44 15.36
CA GLU A 260 -16.03 18.81 16.61
C GLU A 260 -14.60 19.23 16.98
N TYR A 261 -13.86 19.91 16.09
CA TYR A 261 -12.43 20.20 16.29
C TYR A 261 -12.10 20.88 17.63
N PRO A 262 -12.82 21.93 18.09
CA PRO A 262 -12.50 22.57 19.36
C PRO A 262 -12.62 21.61 20.56
N LYS A 263 -13.64 20.75 20.54
CA LYS A 263 -13.90 19.75 21.57
C LYS A 263 -12.86 18.63 21.52
N ASP A 264 -12.60 18.11 20.32
CA ASP A 264 -11.58 17.09 20.05
C ASP A 264 -10.19 17.53 20.53
N LEU A 265 -9.82 18.78 20.22
CA LEU A 265 -8.56 19.37 20.67
C LEU A 265 -8.51 19.49 22.20
N SER A 266 -9.59 19.95 22.85
CA SER A 266 -9.63 20.04 24.31
C SER A 266 -9.46 18.67 24.96
N ASN A 267 -10.18 17.65 24.48
CA ASN A 267 -10.08 16.29 25.00
C ASN A 267 -8.66 15.73 24.83
N SER A 268 -8.03 15.94 23.68
CA SER A 268 -6.66 15.50 23.45
C SER A 268 -5.64 16.16 24.37
N ILE A 269 -5.84 17.42 24.75
CA ILE A 269 -4.98 18.09 25.73
C ILE A 269 -5.09 17.41 27.09
N ASP A 270 -6.30 17.11 27.54
CA ASP A 270 -6.54 16.44 28.83
C ASP A 270 -5.96 15.01 28.82
N ASP A 271 -6.18 14.26 27.73
CA ASP A 271 -5.62 12.93 27.55
C ASP A 271 -4.10 12.95 27.59
N LEU A 272 -3.45 13.86 26.84
CA LEU A 272 -1.98 13.95 26.79
C LEU A 272 -1.38 14.41 28.13
N LYS A 273 -2.05 15.28 28.87
CA LYS A 273 -1.66 15.62 30.26
C LYS A 273 -1.73 14.39 31.17
N ASN A 274 -2.77 13.56 31.02
CA ASN A 274 -2.87 12.29 31.73
C ASN A 274 -1.76 11.31 31.31
N TRP A 275 -1.46 11.20 30.02
CA TRP A 275 -0.36 10.35 29.52
C TRP A 275 0.98 10.75 30.13
N LEU A 276 1.27 12.05 30.20
CA LEU A 276 2.48 12.58 30.83
C LEU A 276 2.56 12.23 32.32
N THR A 277 1.44 12.28 33.03
CA THR A 277 1.33 11.88 34.44
C THR A 277 1.63 10.40 34.63
N VAL A 278 1.05 9.53 33.78
CA VAL A 278 1.28 8.08 33.80
C VAL A 278 2.72 7.72 33.40
N TYR A 279 3.31 8.44 32.46
CA TYR A 279 4.71 8.24 32.07
C TYR A 279 5.66 8.60 33.24
N ARG A 280 5.43 9.74 33.91
CA ARG A 280 6.25 10.19 35.06
C ARG A 280 6.22 9.22 36.24
N SER A 281 5.08 8.58 36.50
CA SER A 281 4.96 7.61 37.59
C SER A 281 5.75 6.31 37.37
N LYS A 282 6.21 6.05 36.14
CA LYS A 282 6.94 4.82 35.77
C LYS A 282 8.47 4.94 35.89
N GLY A 283 9.02 6.11 36.22
CA GLY A 283 10.47 6.30 36.43
C GLY A 283 11.32 6.00 35.18
N ILE A 284 10.81 6.31 33.99
CA ILE A 284 11.45 6.01 32.71
C ILE A 284 12.54 7.05 32.41
N GLU A 285 13.76 6.62 32.08
CA GLU A 285 14.88 7.53 31.76
C GLU A 285 14.74 8.22 30.40
N SER A 286 14.14 7.53 29.42
CA SER A 286 13.90 8.05 28.06
C SER A 286 12.88 9.18 28.06
N GLU A 287 12.98 10.13 27.14
CA GLU A 287 12.25 11.41 27.15
C GLU A 287 10.88 11.33 26.48
N LEU A 288 9.83 11.83 27.15
CA LEU A 288 8.54 12.18 26.55
C LEU A 288 8.30 13.69 26.72
N ASP A 289 8.33 14.44 25.61
CA ASP A 289 8.08 15.89 25.61
C ASP A 289 6.85 16.21 24.75
N ILE A 290 5.86 16.87 25.36
CA ILE A 290 4.58 17.20 24.74
C ILE A 290 4.41 18.71 24.79
N ARG A 291 4.23 19.33 23.63
CA ARG A 291 4.16 20.77 23.47
C ARG A 291 3.00 21.21 22.61
N VAL A 292 2.57 22.44 22.81
CA VAL A 292 1.52 23.10 22.03
C VAL A 292 2.07 24.33 21.31
N THR A 293 1.60 24.55 20.09
CA THR A 293 1.98 25.69 19.26
C THR A 293 0.74 26.37 18.68
N LYS A 294 0.95 27.53 18.05
CA LYS A 294 -0.14 28.31 17.45
C LYS A 294 -0.91 27.55 16.39
N LEU A 295 -0.20 26.85 15.52
CA LEU A 295 -0.80 26.14 14.40
C LEU A 295 0.08 24.97 13.98
N VAL A 296 -0.55 23.80 13.83
CA VAL A 296 0.03 22.66 13.11
C VAL A 296 -0.73 22.50 11.80
N PRO A 297 -0.12 22.72 10.62
CA PRO A 297 -0.86 22.78 9.36
C PRO A 297 -1.27 21.40 8.83
N THR A 298 -0.43 20.39 9.00
CA THR A 298 -0.71 19.00 8.61
C THR A 298 -0.28 18.04 9.71
N THR A 299 -0.95 16.89 9.79
CA THR A 299 -0.49 15.81 10.67
C THR A 299 0.77 15.20 10.05
N ILE A 300 1.79 14.93 10.87
CA ILE A 300 3.05 14.32 10.45
C ILE A 300 3.59 13.40 11.53
N ASN A 301 4.09 12.23 11.13
CA ASN A 301 4.84 11.32 11.98
C ASN A 301 6.24 11.17 11.40
N ILE A 302 7.28 11.27 12.23
CA ILE A 302 8.67 11.18 11.80
C ILE A 302 9.38 10.21 12.74
N ILE A 303 10.11 9.26 12.17
CA ILE A 303 10.95 8.33 12.93
C ILE A 303 12.42 8.52 12.57
N ASP A 304 13.24 8.53 13.61
CA ASP A 304 14.70 8.60 13.61
C ASP A 304 15.28 9.67 12.67
N PRO A 305 14.88 10.95 12.77
CA PRO A 305 15.28 12.01 11.84
C PRO A 305 16.80 12.21 11.72
N ALA A 306 17.58 11.78 12.72
CA ALA A 306 19.04 11.82 12.69
C ALA A 306 19.68 10.72 11.80
N LEU A 307 18.96 9.63 11.51
CA LEU A 307 19.47 8.50 10.73
C LEU A 307 19.28 8.73 9.22
N SER A 308 20.07 8.02 8.39
CA SER A 308 19.86 8.03 6.94
C SER A 308 18.55 7.34 6.55
N SER A 309 18.14 6.33 7.30
CA SER A 309 16.90 5.55 7.11
C SER A 309 15.63 6.24 7.62
N ALA A 310 15.72 7.52 8.02
CA ALA A 310 14.59 8.24 8.58
C ALA A 310 13.39 8.27 7.62
N LYS A 311 12.18 8.16 8.19
CA LYS A 311 10.92 8.21 7.46
C LYS A 311 10.01 9.27 8.05
N MET A 312 9.30 9.94 7.17
CA MET A 312 8.32 10.97 7.48
C MET A 312 7.02 10.60 6.78
N VAL A 313 5.91 10.64 7.51
CA VAL A 313 4.59 10.32 7.00
C VAL A 313 3.71 11.53 7.18
N LEU A 314 3.33 12.16 6.07
CA LEU A 314 2.41 13.27 6.01
C LEU A 314 0.98 12.75 5.87
N ILE A 315 0.08 13.25 6.71
CA ILE A 315 -1.33 12.87 6.73
C ILE A 315 -2.16 14.16 6.59
N PRO A 316 -2.51 14.56 5.35
CA PRO A 316 -3.22 15.80 5.12
C PRO A 316 -4.63 15.78 5.71
N VAL A 317 -5.13 16.96 6.03
CA VAL A 317 -6.53 17.13 6.43
C VAL A 317 -7.40 17.11 5.20
N VAL A 318 -8.44 16.27 5.21
CA VAL A 318 -9.42 16.18 4.14
C VAL A 318 -10.69 16.92 4.57
N PHE A 319 -11.16 17.84 3.75
CA PHE A 319 -12.42 18.54 3.99
C PHE A 319 -13.59 17.56 3.86
N SER A 320 -14.57 17.62 4.76
CA SER A 320 -15.86 16.92 4.71
C SER A 320 -15.90 15.38 4.83
N LYS A 321 -14.79 14.66 4.61
CA LYS A 321 -14.51 13.23 4.95
C LYS A 321 -13.31 12.72 4.12
N PRO A 322 -12.58 11.68 4.55
CA PRO A 322 -12.84 10.89 5.75
C PRO A 322 -12.15 11.41 7.02
N PHE A 323 -12.78 11.14 8.17
CA PHE A 323 -12.22 11.43 9.48
C PHE A 323 -11.40 10.24 9.98
N GLY A 324 -10.23 10.48 10.57
CA GLY A 324 -9.43 9.42 11.20
C GLY A 324 -8.70 8.52 10.22
N SER A 325 -8.99 7.22 10.25
CA SER A 325 -8.14 6.16 9.70
C SER A 325 -8.26 5.88 8.21
N GLU A 326 -9.11 6.59 7.48
CA GLU A 326 -9.19 6.46 6.03
C GLU A 326 -8.41 7.58 5.31
N ARG A 327 -7.68 8.43 6.05
CA ARG A 327 -6.87 9.50 5.47
C ARG A 327 -5.64 8.93 4.74
N PRO A 328 -5.29 9.47 3.56
CA PRO A 328 -4.13 9.00 2.82
C PRO A 328 -2.82 9.33 3.56
N HIS A 329 -1.85 8.43 3.45
CA HIS A 329 -0.49 8.62 3.93
C HIS A 329 0.45 8.95 2.77
N PHE A 330 1.29 9.96 2.95
CA PHE A 330 2.36 10.29 2.01
C PHE A 330 3.70 10.14 2.71
N VAL A 331 4.53 9.24 2.21
CA VAL A 331 5.82 8.93 2.82
C VAL A 331 6.94 9.69 2.14
N ILE A 332 7.81 10.29 2.94
CA ILE A 332 9.08 10.88 2.52
C ILE A 332 10.19 10.11 3.23
N SER A 333 10.94 9.33 2.46
CA SER A 333 12.16 8.65 2.89
C SER A 333 13.34 9.63 2.84
N LYS A 334 14.13 9.72 3.91
CA LYS A 334 15.34 10.57 3.92
C LYS A 334 16.44 10.01 3.03
N THR A 335 16.50 8.68 2.86
CA THR A 335 17.44 8.02 1.94
C THR A 335 17.27 8.56 0.51
N ASP A 336 16.02 8.69 0.07
CA ASP A 336 15.69 9.05 -1.32
C ASP A 336 15.49 10.56 -1.49
N ASN A 337 14.98 11.25 -0.45
CA ASN A 337 14.53 12.63 -0.52
C ASN A 337 15.14 13.50 0.58
N LYS A 338 16.46 13.39 0.80
CA LYS A 338 17.18 14.05 1.90
C LYS A 338 16.88 15.55 2.05
N ILE A 339 16.87 16.31 0.94
CA ILE A 339 16.66 17.76 0.97
C ILE A 339 15.24 18.09 1.45
N VAL A 340 14.23 17.46 0.83
CA VAL A 340 12.82 17.67 1.18
C VAL A 340 12.56 17.25 2.62
N PHE A 341 13.05 16.08 3.01
CA PHE A 341 12.94 15.57 4.38
C PHE A 341 13.51 16.56 5.39
N ASN A 342 14.76 17.00 5.19
CA ASN A 342 15.42 17.90 6.12
C ASN A 342 14.69 19.25 6.21
N HIS A 343 14.19 19.79 5.09
CA HIS A 343 13.44 21.06 5.12
C HIS A 343 12.20 20.99 6.01
N TYR A 344 11.40 19.92 5.87
CA TYR A 344 10.25 19.70 6.75
C TYR A 344 10.68 19.43 8.19
N TRP A 345 11.67 18.55 8.39
CA TRP A 345 12.16 18.22 9.73
C TRP A 345 12.66 19.45 10.48
N ASP A 346 13.52 20.26 9.87
CA ASP A 346 14.09 21.45 10.48
C ASP A 346 12.99 22.46 10.84
N THR A 347 11.97 22.61 9.99
CA THR A 347 10.81 23.47 10.24
C THR A 347 9.98 23.00 11.44
N TYR A 348 9.68 21.70 11.51
CA TYR A 348 8.91 21.12 12.62
C TYR A 348 9.71 21.12 13.93
N GLN A 349 11.01 20.85 13.87
CA GLN A 349 11.90 20.90 15.03
C GLN A 349 12.05 22.33 15.57
N ASP A 350 12.23 23.32 14.71
CA ASP A 350 12.27 24.74 15.10
C ASP A 350 10.93 25.18 15.72
N THR A 351 9.82 24.74 15.14
CA THR A 351 8.48 24.98 15.70
C THR A 351 8.33 24.34 17.08
N PHE A 352 8.78 23.10 17.26
CA PHE A 352 8.75 22.39 18.54
C PHE A 352 9.62 23.07 19.60
N ASN A 353 10.82 23.52 19.22
CA ASN A 353 11.75 24.19 20.13
C ASN A 353 11.17 25.50 20.67
N ARG A 354 10.37 26.22 19.88
CA ARG A 354 9.65 27.44 20.28
C ARG A 354 8.29 27.20 20.94
N ALA A 355 7.78 25.96 20.89
CA ALA A 355 6.46 25.62 21.41
C ALA A 355 6.43 25.63 22.94
N THR A 356 5.25 25.87 23.51
CA THR A 356 5.01 25.87 24.96
C THR A 356 4.79 24.45 25.43
N LYS A 357 5.32 24.05 26.60
CA LYS A 357 5.03 22.72 27.13
C LYS A 357 3.56 22.59 27.49
N ILE A 358 3.00 21.38 27.31
CA ILE A 358 1.58 21.13 27.58
C ILE A 358 1.21 21.33 29.07
N GLU A 359 2.18 21.25 29.96
CA GLU A 359 1.99 21.49 31.40
C GLU A 359 1.91 22.98 31.77
N ASP A 360 2.46 23.86 30.94
CA ASP A 360 2.48 25.30 31.17
C ASP A 360 1.18 25.99 30.67
N ILE A 361 0.30 25.24 29.99
CA ILE A 361 -1.01 25.74 29.58
C ILE A 361 -2.07 25.46 30.65
N HIS A 362 -2.43 26.53 31.38
CA HIS A 362 -3.50 26.52 32.39
C HIS A 362 -4.90 26.42 31.80
#